data_AF-A0A7J9N9K9-F1
#
_entry.id   AF-A0A7J9N9K9-F1
#
_cell.length_a   1.000
_cell.length_b   1.000
_cell.length_c   1.000
_cell.angle_alpha   90.00
_cell.angle_beta   90.00
_cell.angle_gamma   90.00
#
_symmetry.space_group_name_H-M   'P 1'
#
loop_
_entity.id
_entity.type
_entity.pdbx_description
1 polymer ?
#
loop_
_entity_poly.entity_id
_entity_poly.type
_entity_poly.pdbx_seq_one_letter_code
_entity_poly.pdbx_strand_id
1 'polypeptide(L)'
;LGNVPTIVVSSPEAAKLFLETHDVVFASRPKLQFADYVSYGNKGLVFAPYGSYWRTVRKWCTLQLLSSSKVELFERIRRREVESLVDQINRVVASGQLVDLSAKVIELMEDIMYIE
;
A
#
# COMPACT_ATOMS: atom_id res chain seq x y z
N LEU A 1 -3.07 19.91 10.73
CA LEU A 1 -2.45 20.98 9.91
C LEU A 1 -3.56 21.80 9.27
N GLY A 2 -3.58 23.12 9.49
CA GLY A 2 -4.80 23.91 9.61
C GLY A 2 -5.18 24.03 11.10
N ASN A 3 -6.48 24.04 11.44
CA ASN A 3 -6.97 24.16 12.83
C ASN A 3 -6.80 22.89 13.69
N VAL A 4 -6.25 21.81 13.13
CA VAL A 4 -6.00 20.54 13.85
C VAL A 4 -4.56 20.54 14.38
N PRO A 5 -4.35 20.47 15.71
CA PRO A 5 -3.02 20.33 16.29
C PRO A 5 -2.28 19.15 15.67
N THR A 6 -1.02 19.35 15.31
CA THR A 6 -0.23 18.33 14.62
C THR A 6 1.22 18.42 15.06
N ILE A 7 1.82 17.27 15.31
CA ILE A 7 3.24 17.12 15.61
C ILE A 7 3.90 16.50 14.37
N VAL A 8 4.96 17.12 13.88
CA VAL A 8 5.77 16.60 12.77
C VAL A 8 7.01 15.94 13.37
N VAL A 9 7.20 14.66 13.06
CA VAL A 9 8.36 13.88 13.47
C VAL A 9 9.30 13.75 12.27
N SER A 10 10.54 14.23 12.40
CA SER A 10 11.49 14.35 11.29
C SER A 10 12.90 13.85 11.61
N SER A 11 13.04 12.97 12.61
CA SER A 11 14.30 12.27 12.89
C SER A 11 14.06 10.78 13.11
N PRO A 12 15.03 9.90 12.77
CA PRO A 12 14.91 8.47 13.02
C PRO A 12 14.72 8.13 14.51
N GLU A 13 15.40 8.84 15.40
CA GLU A 13 15.34 8.64 16.86
C GLU A 13 13.94 8.93 17.38
N ALA A 14 13.35 10.05 16.94
CA ALA A 14 11.99 10.40 17.31
C ALA A 14 10.93 9.48 16.65
N ALA A 15 11.17 9.04 15.41
CA ALA A 15 10.30 8.07 14.75
C ALA A 15 10.29 6.72 15.49
N LYS A 16 11.44 6.26 15.98
CA LYS A 16 11.54 5.05 16.79
C LYS A 16 10.71 5.14 18.07
N LEU A 17 10.74 6.29 18.75
CA LEU A 17 9.93 6.49 19.97
C LEU A 17 8.43 6.29 19.69
N PHE A 18 7.93 6.82 18.57
CA PHE A 18 6.50 6.79 18.25
C PHE A 18 6.05 5.50 17.55
N LEU A 19 6.86 4.95 16.64
CA LEU A 19 6.49 3.79 15.80
C LEU A 19 6.90 2.44 16.41
N GLU A 20 7.76 2.44 17.44
CA GLU A 20 8.24 1.22 18.09
C GLU A 20 8.08 1.28 19.62
N THR A 21 8.70 2.26 20.29
CA THR A 21 8.71 2.29 21.78
C THR A 21 7.33 2.57 22.38
N HIS A 22 6.54 3.44 21.74
CA HIS A 22 5.20 3.83 22.16
C HIS A 22 4.16 3.54 21.07
N ASP A 23 4.41 2.53 20.23
CA ASP A 23 3.63 2.22 19.04
C ASP A 23 2.14 2.06 19.32
N VAL A 24 1.75 1.34 20.39
CA VAL A 24 0.35 1.12 20.76
C VAL A 24 -0.36 2.42 21.14
N VAL A 25 0.32 3.35 21.82
CA VAL A 25 -0.24 4.65 22.22
C VAL A 25 -0.63 5.46 20.99
N PHE A 26 0.17 5.34 19.94
CA PHE A 26 0.08 6.14 18.73
C PHE A 26 -0.48 5.38 17.51
N ALA A 27 -0.88 4.12 17.69
CA ALA A 27 -1.31 3.26 16.59
C ALA A 27 -2.65 3.68 15.96
N SER A 28 -3.49 4.39 16.70
CA SER A 28 -4.80 4.84 16.22
C SER A 28 -4.69 5.91 15.14
N ARG A 29 -5.58 5.85 14.15
CA ARG A 29 -5.68 6.85 13.09
C ARG A 29 -6.61 7.99 13.48
N PRO A 30 -6.31 9.24 13.08
CA PRO A 30 -7.25 10.34 13.25
C PRO A 30 -8.51 10.05 12.42
N LYS A 31 -9.68 10.45 12.94
CA LYS A 31 -10.93 10.37 12.16
C LYS A 31 -10.87 11.39 11.04
N LEU A 32 -10.90 10.91 9.80
CA LEU A 32 -10.94 11.73 8.60
C LEU A 32 -12.33 11.59 7.98
N GLN A 33 -13.01 12.71 7.72
CA GLN A 33 -14.33 12.71 7.09
C GLN A 33 -14.29 11.99 5.73
N PHE A 34 -13.19 12.14 4.98
CA PHE A 34 -12.96 11.40 3.73
C PHE A 34 -13.06 9.88 3.92
N ALA A 35 -12.46 9.35 4.97
CA ALA A 35 -12.45 7.91 5.24
C ALA A 35 -13.81 7.35 5.68
N ASP A 36 -14.75 8.20 6.08
CA ASP A 36 -16.14 7.77 6.28
C ASP A 36 -16.79 7.36 4.96
N TYR A 37 -16.51 8.10 3.87
CA TYR A 37 -17.08 7.84 2.55
C TYR A 37 -16.37 6.72 1.79
N VAL A 38 -15.04 6.66 1.84
CA VAL A 38 -14.26 5.73 0.99
C VAL A 38 -13.79 4.47 1.71
N SER A 39 -13.92 4.41 3.04
CA SER A 39 -13.35 3.33 3.86
C SER A 39 -14.37 2.66 4.77
N TYR A 40 -15.59 2.45 4.26
CA TYR A 40 -16.67 1.75 4.96
C TYR A 40 -16.95 2.31 6.36
N GLY A 41 -17.00 3.64 6.50
CA GLY A 41 -17.15 4.29 7.81
C GLY A 41 -15.92 4.11 8.70
N ASN A 42 -14.71 4.38 8.17
CA ASN A 42 -13.44 4.16 8.87
C ASN A 42 -13.17 2.71 9.31
N LYS A 43 -13.76 1.70 8.64
CA LYS A 43 -13.51 0.28 8.94
C LYS A 43 -12.46 -0.36 8.03
N GLY A 44 -12.03 0.29 6.96
CA GLY A 44 -10.91 -0.22 6.17
C GLY A 44 -9.63 -0.30 7.00
N LEU A 45 -8.79 -1.30 6.71
CA LEU A 45 -7.56 -1.61 7.47
C LEU A 45 -6.64 -0.39 7.68
N VAL A 46 -6.57 0.50 6.70
CA VAL A 46 -5.69 1.68 6.71
C VAL A 46 -6.19 2.77 7.66
N PHE A 47 -7.50 2.95 7.79
CA PHE A 47 -8.12 4.08 8.49
C PHE A 47 -8.79 3.70 9.81
N ALA A 48 -8.97 2.41 10.11
CA ALA A 48 -9.60 1.99 11.35
C ALA A 48 -8.77 2.36 12.59
N PRO A 49 -9.41 2.83 13.68
CA PRO A 49 -8.74 3.08 14.94
C PRO A 49 -8.17 1.78 15.51
N TYR A 50 -7.09 1.89 16.28
CA TYR A 50 -6.47 0.71 16.87
C TYR A 50 -7.42 0.09 17.89
N GLY A 51 -7.58 -1.23 17.82
CA GLY A 51 -8.53 -1.96 18.67
C GLY A 51 -8.59 -3.44 18.30
N SER A 52 -9.51 -4.17 18.93
CA SER A 52 -9.73 -5.60 18.64
C SER A 52 -10.08 -5.83 17.16
N TYR A 53 -10.96 -5.02 16.60
CA TYR A 53 -11.35 -5.08 15.19
C TYR A 53 -10.14 -4.94 14.25
N TRP A 54 -9.39 -3.85 14.37
CA TRP A 54 -8.22 -3.60 13.52
C TRP A 54 -7.16 -4.71 13.65
N ARG A 55 -6.91 -5.21 14.87
CA ARG A 55 -5.97 -6.32 15.10
C ARG A 55 -6.40 -7.60 14.39
N THR A 56 -7.69 -7.93 14.42
CA THR A 56 -8.25 -9.09 13.72
C THR A 56 -8.13 -8.94 12.20
N VAL A 57 -8.55 -7.80 11.65
CA VAL A 57 -8.46 -7.55 10.20
C VAL A 57 -7.00 -7.57 9.73
N ARG A 58 -6.09 -6.91 10.45
CA ARG A 58 -4.64 -6.94 10.16
C ARG A 58 -4.10 -8.36 10.15
N LYS A 59 -4.50 -9.18 11.13
CA LYS A 59 -4.11 -10.59 11.20
C LYS A 59 -4.59 -11.37 9.98
N TRP A 60 -5.85 -11.19 9.57
CA TRP A 60 -6.38 -11.83 8.37
C TRP A 60 -5.65 -11.40 7.10
N CYS A 61 -5.43 -10.10 6.88
CA CYS A 61 -4.66 -9.63 5.72
C CYS A 61 -3.24 -10.21 5.72
N THR A 62 -2.58 -10.24 6.88
CA THR A 62 -1.22 -10.82 7.01
C THR A 62 -1.20 -12.29 6.63
N LEU A 63 -2.15 -13.08 7.12
CA LEU A 63 -2.18 -14.52 6.87
C LEU A 63 -2.65 -14.87 5.45
N GLN A 64 -3.68 -14.19 4.97
CA GLN A 64 -4.42 -14.58 3.77
C GLN A 64 -3.97 -13.85 2.50
N LEU A 65 -3.34 -12.68 2.62
CA LEU A 65 -2.94 -11.86 1.48
C LEU A 65 -1.42 -11.64 1.44
N LEU A 66 -0.79 -11.38 2.59
CA LEU A 66 0.59 -10.90 2.69
C LEU A 66 1.57 -11.91 3.28
N SER A 67 1.20 -13.18 3.39
CA SER A 67 2.10 -14.23 3.88
C SER A 67 3.05 -14.69 2.79
N SER A 68 4.23 -15.22 3.14
CA SER A 68 5.23 -15.68 2.18
C SER A 68 4.64 -16.68 1.18
N SER A 69 3.82 -17.62 1.66
CA SER A 69 3.12 -18.59 0.80
C SER A 69 2.19 -17.91 -0.22
N LYS A 70 1.50 -16.82 0.17
CA LYS A 70 0.67 -16.05 -0.78
C LYS A 70 1.52 -15.25 -1.76
N VAL A 71 2.63 -14.67 -1.30
CA VAL A 71 3.58 -13.98 -2.17
C VAL A 71 4.14 -14.92 -3.23
N GLU A 72 4.54 -16.13 -2.85
CA GLU A 72 5.00 -17.20 -3.75
C GLU A 72 3.90 -17.65 -4.71
N LEU A 73 2.67 -17.84 -4.21
CA LEU A 73 1.52 -18.23 -5.04
C LEU A 73 1.28 -17.26 -6.21
N PHE A 74 1.42 -15.96 -5.96
CA PHE A 74 1.23 -14.91 -6.98
C PHE A 74 2.50 -14.56 -7.77
N GLU A 75 3.63 -15.24 -7.53
CA GLU A 75 4.92 -14.96 -8.17
C GLU A 75 4.83 -15.07 -9.69
N ARG A 76 4.18 -16.12 -10.20
CA ARG A 76 4.06 -16.35 -11.64
C ARG A 76 3.34 -15.21 -12.37
N ILE A 77 2.31 -14.66 -11.73
CA ILE A 77 1.54 -13.54 -12.30
C ILE A 77 2.44 -12.31 -12.37
N ARG A 78 3.07 -11.92 -11.26
CA ARG A 78 3.99 -10.77 -11.24
C ARG A 78 5.12 -10.90 -12.26
N ARG A 79 5.71 -12.09 -12.39
CA ARG A 79 6.75 -12.36 -13.39
C ARG A 79 6.22 -12.12 -14.80
N ARG A 80 5.07 -12.70 -15.15
CA ARG A 80 4.46 -12.54 -16.48
C ARG A 80 4.13 -11.08 -16.79
N GLU A 81 3.54 -10.35 -15.86
CA GLU A 81 3.18 -8.93 -16.11
C GLU A 81 4.43 -8.06 -16.29
N VAL A 82 5.49 -8.32 -15.51
CA VAL A 82 6.79 -7.63 -15.69
C VAL A 82 7.44 -7.98 -17.03
N GLU A 83 7.44 -9.25 -17.42
CA GLU A 83 7.97 -9.69 -18.73
C GLU A 83 7.22 -9.02 -19.88
N SER A 84 5.89 -8.99 -19.81
CA SER A 84 5.02 -8.29 -20.77
C SER A 84 5.37 -6.81 -20.87
N LEU A 85 5.52 -6.12 -19.73
CA LEU A 85 5.89 -4.71 -19.71
C LEU A 85 7.25 -4.46 -20.38
N VAL A 86 8.26 -5.27 -20.07
CA VAL A 86 9.61 -5.16 -20.64
C VAL A 86 9.56 -5.34 -22.16
N ASP A 87 8.80 -6.33 -22.64
CA ASP A 87 8.62 -6.55 -24.08
C ASP A 87 7.93 -5.37 -24.76
N GLN A 88 6.91 -4.78 -24.14
CA GLN A 88 6.26 -3.57 -24.66
C GLN A 88 7.25 -2.40 -24.75
N ILE A 89 8.02 -2.15 -23.70
CA ILE A 89 9.03 -1.09 -23.67
C ILE A 89 10.05 -1.31 -24.79
N ASN A 90 10.56 -2.53 -24.95
CA ASN A 90 11.53 -2.87 -26.00
C ASN A 90 10.99 -2.58 -27.41
N ARG A 91 9.70 -2.86 -27.66
CA ARG A 91 9.07 -2.57 -28.97
C ARG A 91 8.96 -1.07 -29.24
N VAL A 92 8.57 -0.28 -28.23
CA VAL A 92 8.44 1.19 -28.35
C VAL A 92 9.81 1.85 -28.52
N VAL A 93 10.83 1.35 -27.81
CA VAL A 93 12.21 1.84 -27.98
C VAL A 93 12.76 1.46 -29.36
N ALA A 94 12.45 0.26 -29.86
CA ALA A 94 12.87 -0.17 -31.20
C ALA A 94 12.24 0.67 -32.33
N SER A 95 11.06 1.26 -32.12
CA SER A 95 10.45 2.23 -33.04
C SER A 95 10.98 3.66 -32.87
N GLY A 96 11.95 3.88 -31.98
CA GLY A 96 12.55 5.19 -31.69
C GLY A 96 11.64 6.14 -30.90
N GLN A 97 10.59 5.60 -30.28
CA GLN A 97 9.60 6.38 -29.53
C GLN A 97 10.00 6.51 -28.06
N LEU A 98 9.56 7.62 -27.43
CA LEU A 98 9.73 7.83 -26.00
C LEU A 98 8.71 7.03 -25.19
N VAL A 99 9.12 6.57 -24.02
CA VAL A 99 8.28 5.83 -23.08
C VAL A 99 8.09 6.65 -21.81
N ASP A 100 6.83 6.84 -21.41
CA ASP A 100 6.49 7.31 -20.07
C ASP A 100 6.54 6.13 -19.09
N LEU A 101 7.63 6.04 -18.33
CA LEU A 101 7.81 4.99 -17.34
C LEU A 101 6.87 5.12 -16.14
N SER A 102 6.43 6.33 -15.79
CA SER A 102 5.48 6.52 -14.69
C SER A 102 4.12 5.93 -15.04
N ALA A 103 3.62 6.21 -16.24
CA ALA A 103 2.40 5.59 -16.75
C ALA A 103 2.53 4.05 -16.83
N LYS A 104 3.66 3.56 -17.34
CA LYS A 104 3.92 2.11 -17.48
C LYS A 104 4.01 1.36 -16.16
N VAL A 105 4.56 1.98 -15.11
CA VAL A 105 4.59 1.38 -13.77
C VAL A 105 3.19 1.35 -13.14
N ILE A 106 2.35 2.35 -13.39
CA ILE A 106 0.95 2.36 -12.93
C ILE A 106 0.15 1.23 -13.60
N GLU A 107 0.27 1.09 -14.93
CA GLU A 107 -0.35 0.00 -15.69
C GLU A 107 0.06 -1.37 -15.15
N LEU A 108 1.36 -1.58 -14.90
CA LEU A 108 1.85 -2.82 -14.28
C LEU A 108 1.23 -3.08 -12.90
N MET A 109 1.07 -2.04 -12.08
CA MET A 109 0.42 -2.20 -10.77
C MET A 109 -1.05 -2.63 -10.94
N GLU A 110 -1.76 -2.07 -11.92
CA GLU A 110 -3.14 -2.45 -12.23
C GLU A 110 -3.21 -3.91 -12.71
N ASP A 111 -2.36 -4.32 -13.66
CA ASP A 111 -2.30 -5.69 -14.19
C ASP A 111 -1.99 -6.73 -13.10
N ILE A 112 -1.11 -6.38 -12.16
CA ILE A 112 -0.79 -7.25 -11.02
C ILE A 112 -1.94 -7.32 -10.00
N MET A 113 -2.66 -6.22 -9.78
CA MET A 113 -3.70 -6.13 -8.74
C MET A 113 -5.06 -6.67 -9.21
N TYR A 114 -5.41 -6.47 -10.48
CA TYR A 114 -6.69 -6.83 -11.08
C TYR A 114 -6.47 -7.98 -12.04
N ILE A 115 -6.35 -9.18 -11.49
CA ILE A 115 -6.24 -10.42 -12.28
C ILE A 115 -7.63 -10.72 -12.86
N GLU A 116 -7.80 -10.60 -14.18
CA GLU A 116 -8.81 -11.35 -14.93
C GLU A 116 -8.42 -12.84 -15.07
#